data_AF-D4KC24-F1
#
_entry.id   AF-D4KC24-F1
#
_cell.length_a   1.000
_cell.length_b   1.000
_cell.length_c   1.000
_cell.angle_alpha   90.00
_cell.angle_beta   90.00
_cell.angle_gamma   90.00
#
_symmetry.space_group_name_H-M   'P 1'
#
loop_
_entity.id
_entity.type
_entity.pdbx_description
1 polymer ?
#
loop_
_entity_poly.entity_id
_entity_poly.type
_entity_poly.pdbx_seq_one_letter_code
_entity_poly.pdbx_strand_id
1 'polypeptide(L)'
;MSKLSLLEIAQSQLDKTPVIDGQLIVCLDTGNAYRDTATTHVKIGSDLEVVSDLPLAPLAEKIYYLKPDKLYAYLGGNWTLLNDNNFSLGANKSALNGKAKITLDGAKQSSVSIKGTGITTVMTDENGELVVNTGDPSLYIEALTNSDIDKILST
;
A
#
# COMPACT_ATOMS: atom_id res chain seq x y z
N MET A 1 4.29 0.48 -9.07
CA MET A 1 3.09 1.34 -9.02
C MET A 1 2.97 1.86 -7.60
N SER A 2 2.87 3.18 -7.40
CA SER A 2 2.66 3.73 -6.05
C SER A 2 1.34 3.20 -5.51
N LYS A 3 1.35 2.77 -4.25
CA LYS A 3 0.15 2.32 -3.55
C LYS A 3 -0.70 3.57 -3.30
N LEU A 4 -1.90 3.62 -3.86
CA LEU A 4 -2.85 4.71 -3.57
C LEU A 4 -3.17 4.64 -2.06
N SER A 5 -2.59 5.56 -1.28
CA SER A 5 -2.81 5.66 0.16
C SER A 5 -3.77 6.81 0.45
N LEU A 6 -4.50 6.72 1.56
CA LEU A 6 -5.42 7.76 2.01
C LEU A 6 -4.93 8.32 3.35
N LEU A 7 -4.95 9.64 3.47
CA LEU A 7 -4.69 10.35 4.71
C LEU A 7 -5.86 11.28 5.05
N GLU A 8 -6.37 11.17 6.27
CA GLU A 8 -7.48 11.97 6.77
C GLU A 8 -6.95 12.97 7.81
N ILE A 9 -7.12 14.28 7.55
CA ILE A 9 -6.60 15.35 8.40
C ILE A 9 -7.61 16.52 8.49
N ALA A 10 -7.33 17.50 9.35
CA ALA A 10 -7.95 18.81 9.26
C ALA A 10 -7.22 19.69 8.22
N GLN A 11 -7.93 20.59 7.54
CA GLN A 11 -7.35 21.52 6.55
C GLN A 11 -6.18 22.33 7.12
N SER A 12 -6.23 22.65 8.43
CA SER A 12 -5.15 23.35 9.14
C SER A 12 -3.82 22.58 9.25
N GLN A 13 -3.85 21.25 9.01
CA GLN A 13 -2.64 20.41 9.02
C GLN A 13 -2.04 20.22 7.63
N LEU A 14 -2.72 20.65 6.55
CA LEU A 14 -2.28 20.38 5.18
C LEU A 14 -0.87 20.90 4.93
N ASP A 15 -0.59 22.17 5.27
CA ASP A 15 0.72 22.80 5.03
C ASP A 15 1.87 22.17 5.84
N LYS A 16 1.55 21.38 6.87
CA LYS A 16 2.51 20.67 7.72
C LYS A 16 2.66 19.20 7.32
N THR A 17 1.77 18.71 6.47
CA THR A 17 1.73 17.31 6.07
C THR A 17 2.81 17.06 5.03
N PRO A 18 3.69 16.05 5.20
CA PRO A 18 4.66 15.70 4.18
C PRO A 18 3.97 15.27 2.88
N VAL A 19 4.51 15.69 1.73
CA VAL A 19 4.04 15.26 0.42
C VAL A 19 4.48 13.82 0.16
N ILE A 20 3.54 12.91 -0.13
CA ILE A 20 3.80 11.51 -0.48
C ILE A 20 3.22 11.22 -1.86
N ASP A 21 4.08 11.07 -2.88
CA ASP A 21 3.62 10.88 -4.27
C ASP A 21 2.59 9.74 -4.42
N GLY A 22 1.40 10.09 -4.94
CA GLY A 22 0.28 9.17 -5.11
C GLY A 22 -0.63 9.01 -3.89
N GLN A 23 -0.40 9.75 -2.79
CA GLN A 23 -1.34 9.83 -1.67
C GLN A 23 -2.55 10.70 -2.02
N LEU A 24 -3.73 10.27 -1.56
CA LEU A 24 -4.94 11.09 -1.47
C LEU A 24 -5.07 11.61 -0.05
N ILE A 25 -5.36 12.90 0.08
CA ILE A 25 -5.60 13.57 1.35
C ILE A 25 -7.03 14.08 1.37
N VAL A 26 -7.78 13.78 2.42
CA VAL A 26 -9.13 14.32 2.65
C VAL A 26 -9.12 15.17 3.91
N CYS A 27 -9.52 16.44 3.76
CA CYS A 27 -9.70 17.36 4.87
C CYS A 27 -11.11 17.19 5.46
N LEU A 28 -11.21 16.53 6.61
CA LEU A 28 -12.48 16.12 7.21
C LEU A 28 -13.38 17.29 7.62
N ASP A 29 -12.77 18.43 7.96
CA ASP A 29 -13.41 19.65 8.45
C ASP A 29 -14.00 20.52 7.32
N THR A 30 -13.37 20.53 6.15
CA THR A 30 -13.76 21.37 5.01
C THR A 30 -14.36 20.59 3.85
N GLY A 31 -14.20 19.26 3.83
CA GLY A 31 -14.57 18.39 2.70
C GLY A 31 -13.67 18.54 1.47
N ASN A 32 -12.60 19.34 1.55
CA ASN A 32 -11.64 19.46 0.47
C ASN A 32 -10.82 18.17 0.34
N ALA A 33 -10.45 17.84 -0.89
CA ALA A 33 -9.56 16.72 -1.19
C ALA A 33 -8.35 17.17 -2.00
N TYR A 34 -7.23 16.50 -1.78
CA TYR A 34 -5.96 16.77 -2.45
C TYR A 34 -5.34 15.46 -2.90
N ARG A 35 -4.61 15.52 -4.01
CA ARG A 35 -3.72 14.46 -4.48
C ARG A 35 -2.30 14.96 -4.37
N ASP A 36 -1.47 14.18 -3.72
CA ASP A 36 -0.05 14.41 -3.67
C ASP A 36 0.58 13.97 -4.98
N THR A 37 1.35 14.89 -5.55
CA THR A 37 2.27 14.64 -6.65
C THR A 37 3.68 14.51 -6.09
N ALA A 38 4.70 14.37 -6.94
CA ALA A 38 6.09 14.29 -6.52
C ALA A 38 6.55 15.43 -5.58
N THR A 39 5.94 16.62 -5.64
CA THR A 39 6.43 17.80 -4.90
C THR A 39 5.37 18.66 -4.24
N THR A 40 4.08 18.42 -4.45
CA THR A 40 3.03 19.30 -3.91
C THR A 40 1.68 18.61 -3.73
N HIS A 41 0.86 19.17 -2.83
CA HIS A 41 -0.56 18.85 -2.66
C HIS A 41 -1.37 19.56 -3.75
N VAL A 42 -1.95 18.81 -4.69
CA VAL A 42 -2.81 19.36 -5.74
C VAL A 42 -4.26 19.15 -5.34
N LYS A 43 -5.03 20.24 -5.22
CA LYS A 43 -6.46 20.14 -4.92
C LYS A 43 -7.17 19.37 -6.04
N ILE A 44 -7.87 18.32 -5.67
CA ILE A 44 -8.74 17.55 -6.56
C ILE A 44 -10.17 17.96 -6.27
N GLY A 45 -10.82 18.53 -7.28
CA GLY A 45 -12.15 19.13 -7.16
C GLY A 45 -13.24 18.08 -7.14
N SER A 46 -14.18 18.17 -8.07
CA SER A 46 -15.36 17.28 -8.17
C SER A 46 -15.04 15.80 -8.34
N ASP A 47 -13.78 15.41 -8.49
CA ASP A 47 -13.36 14.06 -8.85
C ASP A 47 -13.43 13.08 -7.67
N LEU A 48 -13.57 13.61 -6.45
CA LEU A 48 -13.87 12.86 -5.25
C LEU A 48 -15.30 13.15 -4.77
N GLU A 49 -16.10 12.10 -4.65
CA GLU A 49 -17.43 12.16 -4.03
C GLU A 49 -17.36 11.62 -2.60
N VAL A 50 -17.75 12.44 -1.62
CA VAL A 50 -17.81 12.02 -0.21
C VAL A 50 -19.19 11.45 0.06
N VAL A 51 -19.26 10.16 0.42
CA VAL A 51 -20.53 9.45 0.60
C VAL A 51 -20.63 8.76 1.96
N SER A 52 -21.86 8.62 2.47
CA SER A 52 -22.14 7.78 3.64
C SER A 52 -22.31 6.30 3.28
N ASP A 53 -22.74 6.02 2.04
CA ASP A 53 -22.94 4.69 1.47
C ASP A 53 -22.62 4.73 -0.03
N LEU A 54 -22.20 3.60 -0.61
CA LEU A 54 -21.94 3.52 -2.05
C LEU A 54 -23.25 3.65 -2.84
N PRO A 55 -23.36 4.61 -3.79
CA PRO A 55 -24.59 4.82 -4.54
C PRO A 55 -24.91 3.63 -5.44
N LEU A 56 -26.19 3.41 -5.72
CA LEU A 56 -26.60 2.40 -6.71
C LEU A 56 -26.24 2.81 -8.15
N ALA A 57 -26.23 4.11 -8.42
CA ALA A 57 -25.87 4.70 -9.70
C ALA A 57 -24.53 5.47 -9.56
N PRO A 58 -23.39 4.81 -9.84
CA PRO A 58 -22.09 5.47 -9.82
C PRO A 58 -21.97 6.47 -10.97
N LEU A 59 -21.33 7.60 -10.69
CA LEU A 59 -20.93 8.61 -11.65
C LEU A 59 -19.67 8.13 -12.37
N ALA A 60 -19.60 8.40 -13.68
CA ALA A 60 -18.43 8.09 -14.47
C ALA A 60 -17.20 8.86 -13.95
N GLU A 61 -16.05 8.18 -13.93
CA GLU A 61 -14.74 8.78 -13.64
C GLU A 61 -14.62 9.44 -12.24
N LYS A 62 -15.41 8.97 -11.27
CA LYS A 62 -15.34 9.44 -9.88
C LYS A 62 -14.69 8.43 -8.94
N ILE A 63 -13.96 8.96 -7.95
CA ILE A 63 -13.53 8.23 -6.77
C ILE A 63 -14.52 8.52 -5.65
N TYR A 64 -14.93 7.49 -4.92
CA TYR A 64 -15.86 7.57 -3.81
C TYR A 64 -15.11 7.40 -2.50
N TYR A 65 -15.10 8.43 -1.68
CA TYR A 65 -14.63 8.33 -0.31
C TYR A 65 -15.80 7.95 0.60
N LEU A 66 -15.80 6.68 1.02
CA LEU A 66 -16.74 6.13 1.97
C LEU A 66 -16.12 6.24 3.36
N LYS A 67 -16.74 7.05 4.22
CA LYS A 67 -16.23 7.30 5.57
C LYS A 67 -16.42 6.08 6.49
N PRO A 68 -15.47 5.82 7.41
CA PRO A 68 -14.07 6.30 7.37
C PRO A 68 -13.25 5.49 6.36
N ASP A 69 -12.08 6.03 6.01
CA ASP A 69 -10.93 5.31 5.47
C ASP A 69 -11.01 4.59 4.12
N LYS A 70 -12.15 4.50 3.42
CA LYS A 70 -12.25 3.71 2.18
C LYS A 70 -12.38 4.55 0.93
N LEU A 71 -11.60 4.21 -0.08
CA LEU A 71 -11.71 4.76 -1.43
C LEU A 71 -12.22 3.69 -2.39
N TYR A 72 -13.30 3.97 -3.08
CA TYR A 72 -13.88 3.10 -4.08
C TYR A 72 -13.88 3.74 -5.46
N ALA A 73 -13.78 2.94 -6.51
CA ALA A 73 -14.19 3.33 -7.85
C ALA A 73 -15.10 2.26 -8.43
N TYR A 74 -16.01 2.67 -9.31
CA TYR A 74 -16.83 1.73 -10.06
C TYR A 74 -16.15 1.36 -11.37
N LEU A 75 -15.55 0.18 -11.42
CA LEU A 75 -14.72 -0.30 -12.53
C LEU A 75 -15.28 -1.63 -13.04
N GLY A 76 -15.48 -1.75 -14.36
CA GLY A 76 -15.92 -3.01 -14.97
C GLY A 76 -17.28 -3.52 -14.47
N GLY A 77 -18.18 -2.61 -14.05
CA GLY A 77 -19.50 -2.97 -13.51
C GLY A 77 -19.49 -3.39 -12.03
N ASN A 78 -18.39 -3.20 -11.30
CA ASN A 78 -18.32 -3.53 -9.88
C ASN A 78 -17.59 -2.46 -9.06
N TRP A 79 -17.93 -2.38 -7.78
CA TRP A 79 -17.22 -1.54 -6.82
C TRP A 79 -15.87 -2.16 -6.48
N THR A 80 -14.81 -1.40 -6.71
CA THR A 80 -13.43 -1.80 -6.44
C THR A 80 -12.85 -0.92 -5.33
N LEU A 81 -12.42 -1.54 -4.23
CA LEU A 81 -11.70 -0.85 -3.15
C LEU A 81 -10.28 -0.53 -3.65
N LEU A 82 -9.90 0.75 -3.63
CA LEU A 82 -8.65 1.25 -4.22
C LEU A 82 -7.49 1.27 -3.23
N ASN A 83 -7.79 1.49 -1.96
CA ASN A 83 -6.80 1.59 -0.89
C ASN A 83 -6.85 0.36 0.04
N ASP A 84 -7.13 -0.81 -0.53
CA ASP A 84 -7.03 -2.07 0.21
C ASP A 84 -5.57 -2.27 0.62
N ASN A 85 -5.35 -2.27 1.94
CA ASN A 85 -4.02 -2.50 2.51
C ASN A 85 -3.74 -3.99 2.72
N ASN A 86 -4.71 -4.86 2.47
CA ASN A 86 -4.57 -6.29 2.64
C ASN A 86 -3.91 -6.93 1.42
N PHE A 87 -2.91 -7.76 1.68
CA PHE A 87 -2.37 -8.67 0.67
C PHE A 87 -3.21 -9.95 0.70
N SER A 88 -3.81 -10.32 -0.44
CA SER A 88 -4.57 -11.57 -0.57
C SER A 88 -3.97 -12.48 -1.63
N LEU A 89 -4.02 -13.79 -1.36
CA LEU A 89 -3.75 -14.84 -2.33
C LEU A 89 -5.10 -15.48 -2.71
N GLY A 90 -5.57 -15.23 -3.92
CA GLY A 90 -6.88 -15.69 -4.40
C GLY A 90 -6.79 -16.81 -5.44
N ALA A 91 -7.86 -17.61 -5.54
CA ALA A 91 -8.09 -18.52 -6.65
C ALA A 91 -9.54 -18.42 -7.13
N ASN A 92 -9.74 -18.38 -8.45
CA ASN A 92 -11.08 -18.37 -9.04
C ASN A 92 -11.72 -19.76 -8.98
N LYS A 93 -13.05 -19.80 -8.78
CA LYS A 93 -13.81 -21.05 -8.84
C LYS A 93 -13.82 -21.61 -10.26
N SER A 94 -13.69 -22.93 -10.39
CA SER A 94 -13.87 -23.61 -11.68
C SER A 94 -15.32 -23.53 -12.13
N ALA A 95 -15.55 -23.13 -13.39
CA ALA A 95 -16.89 -23.11 -14.00
C ALA A 95 -17.51 -24.53 -14.13
N LEU A 96 -16.69 -25.58 -14.04
CA LEU A 96 -17.12 -26.96 -14.23
C LEU A 96 -17.70 -27.61 -12.96
N ASN A 97 -17.18 -27.23 -11.78
CA ASN A 97 -17.55 -27.87 -10.51
C ASN A 97 -17.71 -26.91 -9.32
N GLY A 98 -17.55 -25.60 -9.53
CA GLY A 98 -17.75 -24.56 -8.51
C GLY A 98 -16.69 -24.51 -7.41
N LYS A 99 -15.65 -25.34 -7.46
CA LYS A 99 -14.58 -25.37 -6.45
C LYS A 99 -13.37 -24.56 -6.89
N ALA A 100 -12.73 -23.90 -5.94
CA ALA A 100 -11.38 -23.36 -6.07
C ALA A 100 -10.46 -24.20 -5.19
N LYS A 101 -9.29 -24.58 -5.71
CA LYS A 101 -8.27 -25.32 -4.96
C LYS A 101 -6.92 -24.68 -5.22
N ILE A 102 -6.27 -24.23 -4.16
CA ILE A 102 -4.84 -23.91 -4.16
C ILE A 102 -4.16 -25.07 -3.46
N THR A 103 -3.21 -25.73 -4.11
CA THR A 103 -2.43 -26.83 -3.53
C THR A 103 -0.96 -26.49 -3.70
N LEU A 104 -0.22 -26.57 -2.60
CA LEU A 104 1.20 -26.27 -2.54
C LEU A 104 1.88 -27.55 -2.05
N ASP A 105 2.26 -28.41 -2.99
CA ASP A 105 2.94 -29.67 -2.71
C ASP A 105 4.45 -29.50 -2.90
N GLY A 106 5.22 -29.97 -1.92
CA GLY A 106 6.66 -29.80 -1.91
C GLY A 106 7.40 -30.95 -1.22
N ALA A 107 8.57 -31.31 -1.74
CA ALA A 107 9.51 -32.15 -1.02
C ALA A 107 10.30 -31.32 0.01
N LYS A 108 11.19 -31.96 0.78
CA LYS A 108 12.07 -31.31 1.77
C LYS A 108 12.73 -30.07 1.11
N GLN A 109 12.50 -28.88 1.68
CA GLN A 109 12.96 -27.55 1.21
C GLN A 109 12.18 -26.86 0.07
N SER A 110 10.88 -27.12 -0.10
CA SER A 110 10.04 -26.31 -1.02
C SER A 110 9.58 -25.01 -0.36
N SER A 111 9.47 -23.90 -1.11
CA SER A 111 9.06 -22.60 -0.58
C SER A 111 8.03 -21.88 -1.47
N VAL A 112 7.21 -21.05 -0.82
CA VAL A 112 6.28 -20.12 -1.47
C VAL A 112 6.70 -18.70 -1.11
N SER A 113 7.00 -17.88 -2.11
CA SER A 113 7.41 -16.48 -1.92
C SER A 113 6.27 -15.53 -2.27
N ILE A 114 6.04 -14.54 -1.41
CA ILE A 114 5.09 -13.43 -1.66
C ILE A 114 5.93 -12.16 -1.81
N LYS A 115 5.89 -11.54 -3.00
CA LYS A 115 6.66 -10.32 -3.28
C LYS A 115 5.84 -9.08 -2.93
N GLY A 116 6.31 -8.31 -1.95
CA GLY A 116 5.91 -6.92 -1.69
C GLY A 116 7.08 -5.98 -1.97
N THR A 117 6.84 -4.67 -2.01
CA THR A 117 7.86 -3.64 -2.32
C THR A 117 8.82 -3.34 -1.16
N GLY A 118 9.28 -4.37 -0.44
CA GLY A 118 10.29 -4.29 0.63
C GLY A 118 10.95 -5.66 0.87
N ILE A 119 12.15 -5.68 1.47
CA ILE A 119 12.87 -6.93 1.77
C ILE A 119 12.41 -7.47 3.14
N THR A 120 11.52 -8.45 3.15
CA THR A 120 11.16 -9.24 4.34
C THR A 120 11.63 -10.67 4.12
N THR A 121 12.59 -11.13 4.91
CA THR A 121 13.01 -12.54 4.88
C THR A 121 12.17 -13.34 5.86
N VAL A 122 11.50 -14.39 5.37
CA VAL A 122 10.74 -15.34 6.17
C VAL A 122 11.60 -16.60 6.33
N MET A 123 11.95 -16.94 7.57
CA MET A 123 12.70 -18.16 7.89
C MET A 123 11.89 -19.00 8.88
N THR A 124 12.15 -20.31 8.89
CA THR A 124 11.64 -21.22 9.93
C THR A 124 12.70 -21.31 11.01
N ASP A 125 12.32 -21.16 12.27
CA ASP A 125 13.27 -21.29 13.39
C ASP A 125 13.58 -22.76 13.69
N GLU A 126 14.44 -22.98 14.68
CA GLU A 126 14.92 -24.31 15.09
C GLU A 126 13.80 -25.22 15.61
N ASN A 127 12.63 -24.65 15.95
CA ASN A 127 11.44 -25.37 16.41
C ASN A 127 10.41 -25.58 15.29
N GLY A 128 10.67 -25.10 14.08
CA GLY A 128 9.74 -25.18 12.96
C GLY A 128 8.64 -24.11 13.00
N GLU A 129 8.79 -23.08 13.84
CA GLU A 129 7.89 -21.93 13.87
C GLU A 129 8.30 -20.91 12.80
N LEU A 130 7.32 -20.20 12.27
CA LEU A 130 7.53 -19.24 11.19
C LEU A 130 7.79 -17.87 11.82
N VAL A 131 9.05 -17.42 11.80
CA VAL A 131 9.45 -16.14 12.42
C VAL A 131 9.60 -15.07 11.34
N VAL A 132 8.97 -13.91 11.58
CA VAL A 132 9.08 -12.72 10.72
C VAL A 132 10.11 -11.78 11.32
N ASN A 133 11.30 -11.74 10.74
CA ASN A 133 12.36 -10.81 11.14
C ASN A 133 12.44 -9.63 10.18
N THR A 134 12.18 -8.44 10.70
CA THR A 134 12.50 -7.18 10.04
C THR A 134 13.88 -6.76 10.51
N GLY A 135 14.88 -6.80 9.63
CA GLY A 135 16.23 -6.34 9.97
C GLY A 135 16.25 -4.83 10.22
N ASP A 136 16.96 -4.40 11.25
CA ASP A 136 17.27 -2.98 11.46
C ASP A 136 18.22 -2.51 10.32
N PRO A 137 17.90 -1.44 9.57
CA PRO A 137 18.76 -0.92 8.51
C PRO A 137 20.19 -0.60 8.94
N SER A 138 20.42 -0.35 10.24
CA SER A 138 21.76 -0.09 10.81
C SER A 138 22.72 -1.28 10.71
N LEU A 139 22.23 -2.50 10.45
CA LEU A 139 23.04 -3.70 10.26
C LEU A 139 23.55 -3.89 8.81
N TYR A 140 23.05 -3.10 7.85
CA TYR A 140 23.45 -3.16 6.43
C TYR A 140 24.39 -2.02 6.00
N ILE A 141 24.71 -1.10 6.91
CA ILE A 141 25.87 -0.22 6.73
C ILE A 141 27.08 -1.03 7.20
N GLU A 142 27.85 -1.59 6.26
CA GLU A 142 29.21 -2.01 6.61
C GLU A 142 29.91 -0.79 7.23
N ALA A 143 30.29 -0.88 8.50
CA ALA A 143 31.02 0.19 9.16
C ALA A 143 32.29 0.47 8.36
N LEU A 144 32.39 1.66 7.76
CA LEU A 144 33.61 2.11 7.09
C LEU A 144 34.78 1.95 8.06
N THR A 145 35.83 1.25 7.66
CA THR A 145 37.02 1.13 8.51
C THR A 145 37.79 2.45 8.48
N ASN A 146 38.59 2.74 9.51
CA ASN A 146 39.43 3.94 9.53
C ASN A 146 40.34 4.02 8.29
N SER A 147 40.80 2.87 7.76
CA SER A 147 41.58 2.83 6.53
C SER A 147 40.80 3.25 5.28
N ASP A 148 39.48 3.07 5.25
CA ASP A 148 38.63 3.50 4.14
C ASP A 148 38.34 5.00 4.23
N ILE A 149 38.19 5.51 5.44
CA ILE A 149 38.07 6.95 5.73
C ILE A 149 39.37 7.69 5.35
N ASP A 150 40.53 7.15 5.71
CA ASP A 150 41.83 7.76 5.39
C ASP A 150 42.11 7.83 3.87
N LYS A 151 41.60 6.86 3.09
CA LYS A 151 41.67 6.89 1.62
C LYS A 151 40.77 7.95 1.00
N ILE A 152 39.63 8.24 1.61
CA ILE A 152 38.70 9.29 1.16
C ILE A 152 39.25 10.67 1.52
N LEU A 153 39.95 10.81 2.64
CA LEU A 153 40.49 12.08 3.14
C LEU A 153 41.91 12.42 2.65
N SER A 154 42.53 11.56 1.83
CA SER A 154 43.91 11.76 1.33
C SER A 154 43.99 12.31 -0.11
N THR A 155 42.89 12.80 -0.69
CA THR A 155 42.92 13.70 -1.85
C THR A 155 42.99 15.16 -1.43
#